data_AF-G1Q6B5-F1
#
_entry.id   AF-G1Q6B5-F1
#
_cell.length_a   1.000
_cell.length_b   1.000
_cell.length_c   1.000
_cell.angle_alpha   90.00
_cell.angle_beta   90.00
_cell.angle_gamma   90.00
#
_symmetry.space_group_name_H-M   'P 1'
#
loop_
_entity.id
_entity.type
_entity.pdbx_description
1 polymer ?
#
loop_
_entity_poly.entity_id
_entity_poly.type
_entity_poly.pdbx_seq_one_letter_code
_entity_poly.pdbx_strand_id
1 'polypeptide(L)'
;LCGVGSSWGCRCRQKHQRPAETAAADGKQAPAEKQVEAAPLHCSLQDLPVEMLVEIFASLPGTDLPSLAQACTKFHHILHMDSIWRRRCREEYGVHETLQNLEMIGMSYREVYTKLFHPYRHIFWDCGSYGTLLKVVVDGLCITGWMCRPPLNTHVDSPTQFKPSFRISLTEGKSATGECMEGLHSRPHNCDMQIRKDRFITQCKNTDHRTDLPTLLREAWGRVLVTYRRLYLPPRHPDDLIRPGLFQVEYEGLIVKTAMLSFHGKYARVTKIMGASMETLEILLMRCIQLGDGEIFRNFNELSRVVQEIDEQVIREEKKKRKKKSEGHGWQSPAQHSGRESGAAASEEQPVPFVLPVGVFSINPEPRTCRMCFYGVDTVTVTRHGFPYTRRCPGVFVLFDENHFGFIFLKDKEFFLYGRVQDTFQNVEAPSLEAFPEML
;
A
#
# COMPACT_ATOMS: atom_id res chain seq x y z
N LEU A 1 -31.89 52.44 -39.34
CA LEU A 1 -33.18 52.97 -39.81
C LEU A 1 -34.28 52.17 -39.13
N CYS A 2 -35.09 52.89 -38.34
CA CYS A 2 -36.37 52.59 -37.67
C CYS A 2 -37.04 51.24 -38.01
N GLY A 3 -37.55 50.44 -37.05
CA GLY A 3 -38.62 50.76 -36.10
C GLY A 3 -39.96 50.28 -36.69
N VAL A 4 -40.73 49.39 -36.07
CA VAL A 4 -41.94 49.61 -35.23
C VAL A 4 -42.63 48.21 -35.21
N GLY A 5 -43.18 47.60 -34.15
CA GLY A 5 -43.68 48.06 -32.86
C GLY A 5 -45.19 47.77 -32.73
N SER A 6 -45.57 46.79 -31.89
CA SER A 6 -46.80 46.78 -31.05
C SER A 6 -48.16 46.63 -31.78
N SER A 7 -49.28 46.12 -31.25
CA SER A 7 -49.76 45.71 -29.92
C SER A 7 -51.24 45.25 -30.03
N TRP A 8 -51.67 44.36 -29.11
CA TRP A 8 -53.04 44.20 -28.54
C TRP A 8 -54.19 43.77 -29.49
N GLY A 9 -55.21 43.01 -29.11
CA GLY A 9 -55.71 42.50 -27.83
C GLY A 9 -57.22 42.16 -27.98
N CYS A 10 -57.71 41.25 -27.12
CA CYS A 10 -59.09 41.09 -26.64
C CYS A 10 -60.17 40.28 -27.43
N ARG A 11 -60.58 39.17 -26.77
CA ARG A 11 -61.96 38.71 -26.40
C ARG A 11 -63.05 38.71 -27.51
N CYS A 12 -63.87 37.67 -27.69
CA CYS A 12 -64.75 37.04 -26.70
C CYS A 12 -65.58 35.88 -27.31
N ARG A 13 -66.18 35.09 -26.42
CA ARG A 13 -67.07 33.92 -26.61
C ARG A 13 -68.41 34.19 -27.30
N GLN A 14 -68.93 33.19 -28.02
CA GLN A 14 -70.35 32.74 -28.01
C GLN A 14 -70.36 31.20 -28.26
N LYS A 15 -70.66 30.33 -27.28
CA LYS A 15 -71.93 29.83 -26.70
C LYS A 15 -72.79 28.94 -27.61
N HIS A 16 -72.94 27.67 -27.16
CA HIS A 16 -74.06 26.72 -27.26
C HIS A 16 -74.54 26.30 -28.67
N GLN A 17 -74.79 25.02 -28.99
CA GLN A 17 -75.82 24.15 -28.41
C GLN A 17 -75.62 22.67 -28.84
N ARG A 18 -75.86 21.73 -27.92
CA ARG A 18 -76.31 20.35 -28.16
C ARG A 18 -77.77 20.31 -27.64
N PRO A 19 -78.70 19.56 -28.25
CA PRO A 19 -79.00 18.18 -27.78
C PRO A 19 -79.31 17.22 -28.95
N ALA A 20 -78.88 15.95 -28.96
CA ALA A 20 -79.38 14.78 -28.23
C ALA A 20 -80.86 14.45 -28.51
N GLU A 21 -81.09 13.33 -29.20
CA GLU A 21 -82.36 12.61 -29.18
C GLU A 21 -82.13 11.09 -29.33
N THR A 22 -83.07 10.34 -28.81
CA THR A 22 -82.94 9.04 -28.14
C THR A 22 -83.88 8.04 -28.80
N ALA A 23 -83.51 6.76 -28.93
CA ALA A 23 -84.48 5.66 -29.00
C ALA A 23 -83.83 4.31 -28.62
N ALA A 24 -84.53 3.55 -27.79
CA ALA A 24 -84.12 2.30 -27.16
C ALA A 24 -84.62 1.05 -27.92
N ALA A 25 -83.99 -0.12 -27.69
CA ALA A 25 -84.64 -1.32 -27.14
C ALA A 25 -83.72 -2.57 -27.19
N ASP A 26 -83.45 -3.08 -25.97
CA ASP A 26 -83.44 -4.47 -25.48
C ASP A 26 -82.64 -5.61 -26.15
N GLY A 27 -81.92 -6.35 -25.27
CA GLY A 27 -81.23 -7.61 -25.60
C GLY A 27 -80.20 -8.02 -24.55
N LYS A 28 -80.65 -8.65 -23.46
CA LYS A 28 -79.81 -9.25 -22.39
C LYS A 28 -78.78 -10.26 -22.93
N GLN A 29 -77.50 -10.07 -22.56
CA GLN A 29 -76.55 -11.17 -22.36
C GLN A 29 -75.61 -10.85 -21.17
N ALA A 30 -75.31 -11.91 -20.42
CA ALA A 30 -74.61 -11.94 -19.12
C ALA A 30 -73.11 -11.54 -19.24
N PRO A 31 -72.42 -11.28 -18.11
CA PRO A 31 -71.29 -10.36 -18.08
C PRO A 31 -70.05 -10.98 -18.72
N ALA A 32 -69.50 -10.30 -19.73
CA ALA A 32 -68.12 -10.49 -20.12
C ALA A 32 -67.24 -10.12 -18.91
N GLU A 33 -66.40 -11.07 -18.50
CA GLU A 33 -65.36 -10.90 -17.50
C GLU A 33 -64.61 -9.61 -17.80
N LYS A 34 -64.73 -8.63 -16.90
CA LYS A 34 -63.80 -7.50 -16.85
C LYS A 34 -62.44 -8.13 -16.59
N GLN A 35 -61.67 -8.34 -17.64
CA GLN A 35 -60.22 -8.38 -17.51
C GLN A 35 -59.83 -7.07 -16.84
N VAL A 36 -59.52 -7.15 -15.55
CA VAL A 36 -58.73 -6.13 -14.88
C VAL A 36 -57.39 -6.24 -15.57
N GLU A 37 -57.22 -5.46 -16.62
CA GLU A 37 -55.93 -5.15 -17.20
C GLU A 37 -55.14 -4.48 -16.07
N ALA A 38 -54.37 -5.28 -15.35
CA ALA A 38 -53.44 -4.79 -14.35
C ALA A 38 -52.45 -3.91 -15.11
N ALA A 39 -52.65 -2.60 -15.02
CA ALA A 39 -51.67 -1.62 -15.50
C ALA A 39 -50.31 -2.06 -14.95
N PRO A 40 -49.25 -2.10 -15.78
CA PRO A 40 -47.93 -2.39 -15.27
C PRO A 40 -47.65 -1.38 -14.16
N LEU A 41 -47.36 -1.87 -12.95
CA LEU A 41 -46.77 -1.05 -11.91
C LEU A 41 -45.41 -0.59 -12.44
N HIS A 42 -45.40 0.53 -13.18
CA HIS A 42 -44.20 1.22 -13.58
C HIS A 42 -43.63 1.88 -12.31
N CYS A 43 -42.97 1.10 -11.46
CA CYS A 43 -42.20 1.63 -10.35
C CYS A 43 -40.85 2.11 -10.91
N SER A 44 -40.71 3.42 -11.11
CA SER A 44 -39.42 4.03 -11.38
C SER A 44 -38.61 4.09 -10.09
N LEU A 45 -37.27 4.12 -10.21
CA LEU A 45 -36.39 4.36 -9.05
C LEU A 45 -36.76 5.66 -8.32
N GLN A 46 -37.25 6.66 -9.06
CA GLN A 46 -37.69 7.94 -8.49
C GLN A 46 -38.95 7.82 -7.62
N ASP A 47 -39.73 6.74 -7.73
CA ASP A 47 -40.97 6.54 -6.98
C ASP A 47 -40.72 5.88 -5.61
N LEU A 48 -39.48 5.45 -5.34
CA LEU A 48 -39.12 4.88 -4.05
C LEU A 48 -39.19 5.91 -2.91
N PRO A 49 -39.51 5.46 -1.68
CA PRO A 49 -39.38 6.26 -0.46
C PRO A 49 -37.96 6.81 -0.30
N VAL A 50 -37.85 7.98 0.34
CA VAL A 50 -36.57 8.69 0.46
C VAL A 50 -35.57 7.89 1.29
N GLU A 51 -36.05 7.15 2.29
CA GLU A 51 -35.25 6.31 3.18
C GLU A 51 -34.58 5.18 2.39
N MET A 52 -35.33 4.55 1.47
CA MET A 52 -34.77 3.50 0.61
C MET A 52 -33.75 4.07 -0.38
N LEU A 53 -34.03 5.26 -0.94
CA LEU A 53 -33.07 5.93 -1.82
C LEU A 53 -31.79 6.34 -1.10
N VAL A 54 -31.89 6.82 0.15
CA VAL A 54 -30.73 7.12 1.00
C VAL A 54 -29.91 5.86 1.23
N GLU A 55 -30.53 4.73 1.58
CA GLU A 55 -29.81 3.47 1.78
C GLU A 55 -29.16 2.96 0.49
N ILE A 56 -29.86 3.02 -0.65
CA ILE A 56 -29.29 2.66 -1.95
C ILE A 56 -28.10 3.55 -2.29
N PHE A 57 -28.24 4.88 -2.24
CA PHE A 57 -27.15 5.80 -2.57
C PHE A 57 -25.99 5.70 -1.59
N ALA A 58 -26.28 5.50 -0.31
CA ALA A 58 -25.28 5.28 0.71
C ALA A 58 -24.65 3.88 0.64
N SER A 59 -25.00 3.03 -0.33
CA SER A 59 -24.30 1.77 -0.62
C SER A 59 -23.36 1.87 -1.84
N LEU A 60 -23.50 2.92 -2.65
CA LEU A 60 -22.72 3.12 -3.86
C LEU A 60 -21.37 3.79 -3.57
N PRO A 61 -20.35 3.60 -4.44
CA PRO A 61 -19.12 4.38 -4.35
C PRO A 61 -19.39 5.89 -4.41
N GLY A 62 -18.75 6.65 -3.53
CA GLY A 62 -18.88 8.11 -3.48
C GLY A 62 -18.49 8.81 -4.79
N THR A 63 -17.68 8.16 -5.63
CA THR A 63 -17.30 8.61 -6.97
C THR A 63 -18.47 8.63 -7.97
N ASP A 64 -19.50 7.82 -7.73
CA ASP A 64 -20.63 7.66 -8.66
C ASP A 64 -21.80 8.60 -8.29
N LEU A 65 -21.81 9.08 -7.05
CA LEU A 65 -22.85 9.97 -6.51
C LEU A 65 -22.97 11.30 -7.29
N PRO A 66 -21.90 11.97 -7.75
CA PRO A 66 -22.02 13.19 -8.55
C PRO A 66 -22.78 13.00 -9.86
N SER A 67 -22.67 11.81 -10.49
CA SER A 67 -23.42 11.47 -11.70
C SER A 67 -24.90 11.27 -11.39
N LEU A 68 -25.23 10.61 -10.27
CA LEU A 68 -26.61 10.46 -9.81
C LEU A 68 -27.25 11.79 -9.42
N ALA A 69 -26.49 12.70 -8.81
CA ALA A 69 -26.97 14.03 -8.45
C ALA A 69 -27.39 14.86 -9.68
N GLN A 70 -26.81 14.59 -10.85
CA GLN A 70 -27.15 15.24 -12.11
C GLN A 70 -28.38 14.63 -12.80
N ALA A 71 -28.81 13.43 -12.40
CA ALA A 71 -29.86 12.70 -13.09
C ALA A 71 -31.26 13.34 -12.89
N CYS A 72 -31.57 13.84 -11.69
CA CYS A 72 -32.82 14.56 -11.43
C CYS A 72 -32.75 15.42 -10.17
N THR A 73 -33.71 16.34 -10.02
CA THR A 73 -33.81 17.22 -8.84
C THR A 73 -34.03 16.43 -7.55
N LYS A 74 -34.84 15.37 -7.56
CA LYS A 74 -35.06 14.53 -6.36
C LYS A 74 -33.75 13.94 -5.86
N PHE A 75 -32.94 13.36 -6.75
CA PHE A 75 -31.65 12.76 -6.37
C PHE A 75 -30.65 13.82 -5.93
N HIS A 76 -30.62 14.99 -6.58
CA HIS A 76 -29.80 16.11 -6.15
C HIS A 76 -30.07 16.50 -4.68
N HIS A 77 -31.33 16.62 -4.27
CA HIS A 77 -31.69 16.96 -2.89
C HIS A 77 -31.32 15.85 -1.91
N ILE A 78 -31.58 14.59 -2.26
CA ILE A 78 -31.23 13.44 -1.40
C ILE A 78 -29.72 13.34 -1.21
N LEU A 79 -28.93 13.53 -2.28
CA LEU A 79 -27.46 13.48 -2.21
C LEU A 79 -26.84 14.71 -1.54
N HIS A 80 -27.64 15.70 -1.14
CA HIS A 80 -27.19 16.77 -0.24
C HIS A 80 -27.29 16.36 1.25
N MET A 81 -27.91 15.22 1.56
CA MET A 81 -27.99 14.70 2.92
C MET A 81 -26.62 14.21 3.40
N ASP A 82 -26.20 14.72 4.54
CA ASP A 82 -24.85 14.48 5.05
C ASP A 82 -24.64 13.06 5.58
N SER A 83 -25.72 12.37 5.96
CA SER A 83 -25.70 10.97 6.40
C SER A 83 -25.12 10.02 5.35
N ILE A 84 -25.39 10.27 4.07
CA ILE A 84 -24.85 9.48 2.95
C ILE A 84 -23.33 9.63 2.91
N TRP A 85 -22.85 10.88 2.88
CA TRP A 85 -21.42 11.19 2.80
C TRP A 85 -20.66 10.77 4.07
N ARG A 86 -21.29 10.89 5.24
CA ARG A 86 -20.76 10.36 6.50
C ARG A 86 -20.51 8.86 6.42
N ARG A 87 -21.45 8.10 5.85
CA ARG A 87 -21.26 6.66 5.62
C ARG A 87 -20.13 6.41 4.61
N ARG A 88 -20.07 7.15 3.49
CA ARG A 88 -18.97 7.02 2.51
C ARG A 88 -17.59 7.32 3.10
N CYS A 89 -17.44 8.40 3.87
CA CYS A 89 -16.18 8.73 4.56
C CYS A 89 -15.71 7.61 5.50
N ARG A 90 -16.65 7.00 6.24
CA ARG A 90 -16.34 5.87 7.13
C ARG A 90 -15.97 4.60 6.35
N GLU A 91 -16.74 4.24 5.34
CA GLU A 91 -16.54 2.98 4.62
C GLU A 91 -15.36 3.01 3.64
N GLU A 92 -15.12 4.15 2.98
CA GLU A 92 -14.05 4.26 1.98
C GLU A 92 -12.71 4.74 2.56
N TYR A 93 -12.73 5.52 3.63
CA TYR A 93 -11.52 6.15 4.20
C TYR A 93 -11.29 5.86 5.68
N GLY A 94 -12.12 5.03 6.31
CA GLY A 94 -11.92 4.60 7.71
C GLY A 94 -12.06 5.71 8.74
N VAL A 95 -12.77 6.80 8.43
CA VAL A 95 -12.93 7.94 9.33
C VAL A 95 -13.67 7.53 10.60
N HIS A 96 -12.98 7.53 11.74
CA HIS A 96 -13.58 7.34 13.06
C HIS A 96 -14.06 8.67 13.65
N GLU A 97 -15.27 8.68 14.16
CA GLU A 97 -15.89 9.86 14.78
C GLU A 97 -15.39 10.02 16.22
N THR A 98 -14.43 10.90 16.45
CA THR A 98 -14.05 11.34 17.80
C THR A 98 -14.90 12.54 18.22
N LEU A 99 -15.13 12.71 19.53
CA LEU A 99 -15.85 13.86 20.11
C LEU A 99 -15.29 15.22 19.64
N GLN A 100 -14.01 15.29 19.28
CA GLN A 100 -13.35 16.47 18.71
C GLN A 100 -13.76 16.77 17.25
N ASN A 101 -14.15 15.76 16.45
CA ASN A 101 -14.71 15.96 15.10
C ASN A 101 -16.09 16.65 15.14
N LEU A 102 -16.78 16.50 16.27
CA LEU A 102 -18.07 17.10 16.57
C LEU A 102 -17.96 18.51 17.16
N GLU A 103 -16.78 19.05 17.46
CA GLU A 103 -16.61 20.44 17.93
C GLU A 103 -16.09 21.39 16.83
N MET A 104 -15.48 20.86 15.75
CA MET A 104 -15.17 21.63 14.53
C MET A 104 -16.38 21.82 13.60
N ILE A 105 -17.57 22.02 14.18
CA ILE A 105 -18.89 22.12 13.52
C ILE A 105 -18.96 23.36 12.62
N GLY A 106 -18.47 23.24 11.39
CA GLY A 106 -18.74 24.19 10.31
C GLY A 106 -18.83 23.53 8.92
N MET A 107 -18.35 22.29 8.79
CA MET A 107 -18.23 21.60 7.51
C MET A 107 -19.16 20.38 7.42
N SER A 108 -19.76 20.17 6.25
CA SER A 108 -20.52 18.95 5.93
C SER A 108 -19.58 17.80 5.57
N TYR A 109 -19.92 16.55 5.89
CA TYR A 109 -19.22 15.36 5.39
C TYR A 109 -19.13 15.34 3.85
N ARG A 110 -20.12 15.90 3.15
CA ARG A 110 -20.04 16.12 1.69
C ARG A 110 -18.85 17.01 1.31
N GLU A 111 -18.66 18.12 2.01
CA GLU A 111 -17.53 19.03 1.79
C GLU A 111 -16.20 18.34 2.11
N VAL A 112 -16.13 17.61 3.22
CA VAL A 112 -14.95 16.83 3.60
C VAL A 112 -14.62 15.79 2.53
N TYR A 113 -15.60 15.01 2.07
CA TYR A 113 -15.39 14.00 1.04
C TYR A 113 -14.87 14.64 -0.25
N THR A 114 -15.52 15.71 -0.71
CA THR A 114 -15.22 16.31 -2.03
C THR A 114 -13.95 17.16 -2.05
N LYS A 115 -13.61 17.83 -0.93
CA LYS A 115 -12.45 18.75 -0.85
C LYS A 115 -11.22 18.14 -0.19
N LEU A 116 -11.36 17.11 0.64
CA LEU A 116 -10.25 16.47 1.35
C LEU A 116 -10.02 15.03 0.88
N PHE A 117 -10.99 14.13 1.01
CA PHE A 117 -10.70 12.70 0.76
C PHE A 117 -10.59 12.37 -0.73
N HIS A 118 -11.56 12.76 -1.54
CA HIS A 118 -11.56 12.44 -2.97
C HIS A 118 -10.36 13.03 -3.74
N PRO A 119 -9.94 14.30 -3.54
CA PRO A 119 -8.77 14.86 -4.23
C PRO A 119 -7.46 14.17 -3.83
N TYR A 120 -7.37 13.75 -2.56
CA TYR A 120 -6.19 13.10 -1.97
C TYR A 120 -6.33 11.58 -1.87
N ARG A 121 -7.29 10.96 -2.58
CA ARG A 121 -7.50 9.50 -2.55
C ARG A 121 -6.27 8.69 -2.96
N HIS A 122 -5.43 9.33 -3.76
CA HIS A 122 -4.17 8.80 -4.27
C HIS A 122 -2.97 9.06 -3.32
N ILE A 123 -3.20 9.21 -2.02
CA ILE A 123 -2.11 9.23 -1.03
C ILE A 123 -2.37 8.31 0.17
N PHE A 124 -3.52 7.64 0.24
CA PHE A 124 -3.88 6.76 1.37
C PHE A 124 -3.13 5.43 1.41
N TRP A 125 -2.02 5.30 0.69
CA TRP A 125 -1.15 4.15 0.75
C TRP A 125 0.17 4.54 1.42
N ASP A 126 0.79 3.56 2.07
CA ASP A 126 2.10 3.78 2.64
C ASP A 126 3.15 3.91 1.51
N CYS A 127 4.07 4.85 1.69
CA CYS A 127 5.00 5.26 0.64
C CYS A 127 6.44 5.12 1.07
N GLY A 128 7.31 4.83 0.11
CA GLY A 128 8.75 5.03 0.24
C GLY A 128 9.18 6.32 -0.46
N SER A 129 9.98 7.16 0.18
CA SER A 129 10.90 8.08 -0.51
C SER A 129 12.32 7.58 -0.27
N TYR A 130 13.30 7.93 -1.12
CA TYR A 130 14.72 7.56 -0.93
C TYR A 130 15.15 7.67 0.54
N GLY A 131 15.26 6.52 1.23
CA GLY A 131 15.68 6.45 2.62
C GLY A 131 14.60 6.50 3.71
N THR A 132 13.30 6.56 3.38
CA THR A 132 12.24 6.83 4.37
C THR A 132 10.91 6.14 4.04
N LEU A 133 10.33 5.45 5.04
CA LEU A 133 8.96 4.92 4.97
C LEU A 133 7.97 5.95 5.54
N LEU A 134 6.85 6.16 4.86
CA LEU A 134 5.81 7.12 5.23
C LEU A 134 4.50 6.37 5.44
N LYS A 135 3.91 6.54 6.62
CA LYS A 135 2.59 6.05 6.98
C LYS A 135 1.56 7.17 6.88
N VAL A 136 0.55 7.04 6.04
CA VAL A 136 -0.48 8.07 5.87
C VAL A 136 -1.71 7.72 6.72
N VAL A 137 -2.06 8.61 7.65
CA VAL A 137 -3.16 8.39 8.60
C VAL A 137 -4.18 9.50 8.48
N VAL A 138 -5.46 9.13 8.52
CA VAL A 138 -6.58 10.07 8.66
C VAL A 138 -6.86 10.27 10.15
N ASP A 139 -6.74 11.51 10.62
CA ASP A 139 -7.08 11.91 11.99
C ASP A 139 -8.13 13.02 11.92
N GLY A 140 -9.39 12.64 12.11
CA GLY A 140 -10.53 13.54 11.97
C GLY A 140 -10.65 14.15 10.58
N LEU A 141 -10.52 15.49 10.50
CA LEU A 141 -10.56 16.26 9.24
C LEU A 141 -9.16 16.58 8.69
N CYS A 142 -8.15 15.80 9.09
CA CYS A 142 -6.78 15.97 8.64
C CYS A 142 -6.22 14.66 8.09
N ILE A 143 -5.39 14.78 7.06
CA ILE A 143 -4.55 13.68 6.57
C ILE A 143 -3.12 13.99 7.00
N THR A 144 -2.49 13.10 7.75
CA THR A 144 -1.12 13.31 8.26
C THR A 144 -0.21 12.22 7.72
N GLY A 145 0.87 12.63 7.06
CA GLY A 145 1.95 11.74 6.65
C GLY A 145 2.98 11.60 7.76
N TRP A 146 3.03 10.44 8.40
CA TRP A 146 3.95 10.11 9.48
C TRP A 146 5.19 9.41 8.92
N MET A 147 6.31 10.09 9.00
CA MET A 147 7.62 9.57 8.63
C MET A 147 8.10 8.57 9.67
N CYS A 148 8.34 7.33 9.26
CA CYS A 148 9.03 6.34 10.07
C CYS A 148 10.49 6.74 10.19
N ARG A 149 10.94 6.92 11.42
CA ARG A 149 12.35 7.11 11.74
C ARG A 149 12.89 5.85 12.39
N PRO A 150 14.15 5.51 12.08
CA PRO A 150 14.85 4.50 12.85
C PRO A 150 14.83 4.90 14.34
N PRO A 151 14.62 3.93 15.25
CA PRO A 151 14.62 4.21 16.67
C PRO A 151 15.97 4.83 17.09
N LEU A 152 15.92 5.76 18.06
CA LEU A 152 17.14 6.34 18.65
C LEU A 152 17.95 5.31 19.44
N ASN A 153 17.32 4.19 19.83
CA ASN A 153 17.94 3.06 20.47
C ASN A 153 18.26 1.99 19.42
N THR A 154 19.45 1.40 19.49
CA THR A 154 20.01 0.50 18.47
C THR A 154 19.36 -0.88 18.44
N HIS A 155 18.57 -1.23 19.47
CA HIS A 155 17.94 -2.54 19.56
C HIS A 155 16.87 -2.76 18.47
N VAL A 156 16.98 -3.87 17.73
CA VAL A 156 16.12 -4.22 16.58
C VAL A 156 14.62 -4.35 16.90
N ASP A 157 14.28 -4.61 18.16
CA ASP A 157 12.88 -4.71 18.62
C ASP A 157 12.31 -3.40 19.16
N SER A 158 13.08 -2.31 19.06
CA SER A 158 12.61 -1.01 19.50
C SER A 158 11.43 -0.55 18.64
N PRO A 159 10.38 0.02 19.24
CA PRO A 159 9.24 0.51 18.47
C PRO A 159 9.67 1.58 17.48
N THR A 160 9.09 1.54 16.27
CA THR A 160 9.37 2.54 15.23
C THR A 160 8.95 3.92 15.73
N GLN A 161 9.82 4.91 15.58
CA GLN A 161 9.48 6.29 15.92
C GLN A 161 8.80 6.96 14.72
N PHE A 162 7.72 7.68 14.97
CA PHE A 162 7.00 8.42 13.92
C PHE A 162 7.13 9.92 14.15
N LYS A 163 7.48 10.65 13.09
CA LYS A 163 7.45 12.12 13.07
C LYS A 163 6.54 12.60 11.95
N PRO A 164 5.64 13.57 12.17
CA PRO A 164 4.83 14.10 11.08
C PRO A 164 5.73 14.83 10.07
N SER A 165 5.57 14.51 8.79
CA SER A 165 6.28 15.13 7.67
C SER A 165 5.43 16.21 7.00
N PHE A 166 4.15 15.90 6.78
CA PHE A 166 3.17 16.86 6.27
C PHE A 166 1.80 16.62 6.91
N ARG A 167 0.96 17.64 6.84
CA ARG A 167 -0.44 17.60 7.23
C ARG A 167 -1.26 18.25 6.13
N ILE A 168 -2.37 17.65 5.76
CA ILE A 168 -3.39 18.26 4.91
C ILE A 168 -4.58 18.53 5.81
N SER A 169 -4.97 19.79 5.91
CA SER A 169 -6.09 20.23 6.74
C SER A 169 -7.12 20.93 5.87
N LEU A 170 -8.40 20.73 6.21
CA LEU A 170 -9.51 21.46 5.60
C LEU A 170 -9.99 22.53 6.58
N THR A 171 -10.20 23.74 6.07
CA THR A 171 -10.79 24.87 6.82
C THR A 171 -12.11 25.27 6.18
N GLU A 172 -13.05 25.73 7.00
CA GLU A 172 -14.41 26.07 6.56
C GLU A 172 -14.39 27.06 5.38
N GLY A 173 -15.12 26.73 4.32
CA GLY A 173 -15.27 27.56 3.12
C GLY A 173 -14.04 27.61 2.21
N LYS A 174 -12.93 26.94 2.54
CA LYS A 174 -11.70 26.91 1.74
C LYS A 174 -11.45 25.53 1.12
N SER A 175 -10.45 25.45 0.25
CA SER A 175 -9.90 24.17 -0.22
C SER A 175 -8.92 23.63 0.80
N ALA A 176 -8.72 22.31 0.82
CA ALA A 176 -7.71 21.70 1.69
C ALA A 176 -6.32 22.25 1.34
N THR A 177 -5.52 22.50 2.38
CA THR A 177 -4.16 23.05 2.24
C THR A 177 -3.14 22.07 2.80
N GLY A 178 -2.04 21.90 2.07
CA GLY A 178 -0.88 21.13 2.53
C GLY A 178 0.04 21.99 3.39
N GLU A 179 0.40 21.46 4.54
CA GLU A 179 1.36 22.03 5.47
C GLU A 179 2.55 21.09 5.62
N CYS A 180 3.75 21.61 5.46
CA CYS A 180 4.98 20.93 5.81
C CYS A 180 5.23 21.06 7.32
N MET A 181 5.52 19.92 7.95
CA MET A 181 5.78 19.79 9.38
C MET A 181 7.29 19.64 9.67
N GLU A 182 8.13 19.70 8.64
CA GLU A 182 9.59 19.55 8.76
C GLU A 182 10.29 20.91 8.95
N GLY A 183 11.29 20.96 9.82
CA GLY A 183 12.05 22.17 10.14
C GLY A 183 12.54 22.13 11.59
N LEU A 184 13.72 22.68 11.87
CA LEU A 184 14.31 22.64 13.23
C LEU A 184 13.55 23.56 14.21
N HIS A 185 13.09 24.72 13.72
CA HIS A 185 12.42 25.75 14.50
C HIS A 185 11.15 26.28 13.82
N SER A 186 10.77 25.71 12.69
CA SER A 186 9.67 26.22 11.88
C SER A 186 8.34 25.67 12.38
N ARG A 187 7.38 26.58 12.58
CA ARG A 187 5.97 26.22 12.68
C ARG A 187 5.50 25.54 11.38
N PRO A 188 4.37 24.81 11.40
CA PRO A 188 3.73 24.33 10.18
C PRO A 188 3.64 25.48 9.15
N HIS A 189 4.01 25.19 7.90
CA HIS A 189 4.06 26.18 6.84
C HIS A 189 3.60 25.56 5.52
N ASN A 190 3.07 26.38 4.62
CA ASN A 190 2.46 25.89 3.39
C ASN A 190 3.44 25.09 2.51
N CYS A 191 2.95 23.99 1.97
CA CYS A 191 3.63 23.20 0.95
C CYS A 191 2.70 22.90 -0.23
N ASP A 192 3.28 22.86 -1.42
CA ASP A 192 2.58 22.47 -2.63
C ASP A 192 2.64 20.95 -2.76
N MET A 193 1.51 20.30 -3.09
CA MET A 193 1.45 18.86 -3.28
C MET A 193 1.03 18.52 -4.71
N GLN A 194 1.79 17.67 -5.39
CA GLN A 194 1.45 17.13 -6.71
C GLN A 194 1.21 15.63 -6.58
N ILE A 195 0.00 15.17 -6.90
CA ILE A 195 -0.44 13.80 -6.65
C ILE A 195 -0.69 13.08 -7.98
N ARG A 196 -0.14 11.87 -8.11
CA ARG A 196 -0.40 10.91 -9.20
C ARG A 196 -0.77 9.56 -8.58
N LYS A 197 -1.22 8.62 -9.41
CA LYS A 197 -1.74 7.30 -9.00
C LYS A 197 -0.76 6.41 -8.22
N ASP A 198 0.55 6.60 -8.40
CA ASP A 198 1.61 5.76 -7.82
C ASP A 198 2.68 6.58 -7.10
N ARG A 199 2.56 7.92 -7.13
CA ARG A 199 3.57 8.85 -6.68
C ARG A 199 2.96 10.18 -6.30
N PHE A 200 3.45 10.78 -5.23
CA PHE A 200 3.20 12.18 -4.96
C PHE A 200 4.48 12.92 -4.56
N ILE A 201 4.43 14.24 -4.70
CA ILE A 201 5.56 15.12 -4.48
C ILE A 201 5.11 16.24 -3.55
N THR A 202 5.89 16.49 -2.50
CA THR A 202 5.72 17.64 -1.62
C THR A 202 6.83 18.64 -1.91
N GLN A 203 6.45 19.89 -2.17
CA GLN A 203 7.39 20.99 -2.43
C GLN A 203 7.23 22.07 -1.37
N CYS A 204 8.35 22.44 -0.75
CA CYS A 204 8.40 23.49 0.27
C CYS A 204 9.41 24.59 -0.12
N LYS A 205 9.09 25.84 0.21
CA LYS A 205 9.98 27.00 0.03
C LYS A 205 10.86 27.29 1.25
N ASN A 206 10.56 26.69 2.39
CA ASN A 206 11.33 26.90 3.60
C ASN A 206 12.71 26.23 3.49
N THR A 207 13.74 26.88 3.98
CA THR A 207 15.13 26.42 3.92
C THR A 207 15.62 25.80 5.22
N ASP A 208 14.84 25.88 6.31
CA ASP A 208 15.19 25.41 7.66
C ASP A 208 15.06 23.89 7.86
N HIS A 209 14.89 23.13 6.77
CA HIS A 209 14.92 21.67 6.81
C HIS A 209 16.32 21.19 7.25
N ARG A 210 16.38 20.19 8.14
CA ARG A 210 17.64 19.62 8.63
C ARG A 210 18.54 19.23 7.46
N THR A 211 19.81 19.64 7.52
CA THR A 211 20.90 19.28 6.61
C THR A 211 21.27 17.78 6.63
N ASP A 212 20.61 16.99 7.48
CA ASP A 212 20.93 15.59 7.77
C ASP A 212 20.08 14.58 6.98
N LEU A 213 19.08 15.03 6.19
CA LEU A 213 18.66 14.22 5.05
C LEU A 213 19.75 14.39 3.99
N PRO A 214 20.28 13.32 3.37
CA PRO A 214 21.26 13.46 2.30
C PRO A 214 20.69 14.46 1.30
N THR A 215 21.55 15.34 0.83
CA THR A 215 21.40 16.47 -0.11
C THR A 215 20.64 16.13 -1.40
N LEU A 216 19.49 15.48 -1.32
CA LEU A 216 18.67 15.07 -2.43
C LEU A 216 17.72 16.23 -2.71
N LEU A 217 18.14 17.03 -3.69
CA LEU A 217 17.29 17.89 -4.50
C LEU A 217 16.90 19.22 -3.85
N ARG A 218 17.87 19.95 -3.30
CA ARG A 218 17.82 21.40 -3.46
C ARG A 218 17.96 21.68 -4.96
N GLU A 219 16.84 21.96 -5.63
CA GLU A 219 16.92 22.48 -7.00
C GLU A 219 17.73 23.78 -7.01
N ALA A 220 18.20 24.20 -8.19
CA ALA A 220 18.90 25.47 -8.40
C ALA A 220 18.14 26.71 -7.86
N TRP A 221 16.87 26.55 -7.47
CA TRP A 221 15.93 27.56 -7.00
C TRP A 221 15.67 27.58 -5.48
N GLY A 222 16.37 26.76 -4.68
CA GLY A 222 16.28 26.83 -3.21
C GLY A 222 15.01 26.26 -2.57
N ARG A 223 14.28 25.39 -3.28
CA ARG A 223 13.11 24.67 -2.75
C ARG A 223 13.49 23.26 -2.32
N VAL A 224 12.81 22.74 -1.29
CA VAL A 224 12.94 21.35 -0.86
C VAL A 224 11.85 20.51 -1.51
N LEU A 225 12.26 19.45 -2.20
CA LEU A 225 11.39 18.55 -2.94
C LEU A 225 11.51 17.13 -2.39
N VAL A 226 10.41 16.55 -1.93
CA VAL A 226 10.37 15.14 -1.51
C VAL A 226 9.40 14.39 -2.40
N THR A 227 9.86 13.28 -2.98
CA THR A 227 9.07 12.42 -3.84
C THR A 227 8.80 11.10 -3.14
N TYR A 228 7.53 10.76 -3.00
CA TYR A 228 7.04 9.53 -2.39
C TYR A 228 6.46 8.62 -3.47
N ARG A 229 6.85 7.35 -3.47
CA ARG A 229 6.30 6.30 -4.35
C ARG A 229 5.53 5.29 -3.53
N ARG A 230 4.47 4.73 -4.13
CA ARG A 230 3.66 3.69 -3.52
C ARG A 230 4.50 2.45 -3.22
N LEU A 231 4.34 1.90 -2.02
CA LEU A 231 4.94 0.65 -1.61
C LEU A 231 3.84 -0.34 -1.24
N TYR A 232 4.03 -1.60 -1.62
CA TYR A 232 3.14 -2.70 -1.23
C TYR A 232 3.87 -3.63 -0.28
N LEU A 233 3.13 -4.19 0.69
CA LEU A 233 3.62 -5.32 1.46
C LEU A 233 3.55 -6.60 0.62
N PRO A 234 4.52 -7.50 0.81
CA PRO A 234 4.56 -8.78 0.13
C PRO A 234 3.33 -9.64 0.46
N PRO A 235 2.75 -10.34 -0.53
CA PRO A 235 1.65 -11.26 -0.29
C PRO A 235 2.14 -12.44 0.56
N ARG A 236 1.27 -12.96 1.43
CA ARG A 236 1.54 -14.16 2.24
C ARG A 236 1.10 -15.41 1.50
N HIS A 237 1.96 -16.43 1.47
CA HIS A 237 1.64 -17.78 1.01
C HIS A 237 1.66 -18.78 2.20
N PRO A 238 0.85 -19.85 2.20
CA PRO A 238 0.89 -20.87 3.24
C PRO A 238 2.24 -21.57 3.40
N ASP A 239 3.00 -21.67 2.30
CA ASP A 239 4.31 -22.33 2.27
C ASP A 239 5.48 -21.39 2.67
N ASP A 240 5.20 -20.14 3.03
CA ASP A 240 6.23 -19.20 3.47
C ASP A 240 6.83 -19.64 4.81
N LEU A 241 8.15 -19.56 4.94
CA LEU A 241 8.86 -19.96 6.18
C LEU A 241 8.40 -19.18 7.41
N ILE A 242 8.13 -17.89 7.22
CA ILE A 242 7.60 -16.94 8.21
C ILE A 242 6.73 -15.92 7.48
N ARG A 243 5.92 -15.17 8.20
CA ARG A 243 5.12 -14.08 7.61
C ARG A 243 6.04 -13.08 6.88
N PRO A 244 5.86 -12.81 5.59
CA PRO A 244 6.65 -11.79 4.92
C PRO A 244 6.27 -10.39 5.44
N GLY A 245 7.12 -9.39 5.19
CA GLY A 245 6.87 -8.03 5.66
C GLY A 245 8.14 -7.22 5.90
N LEU A 246 8.00 -6.16 6.70
CA LEU A 246 9.08 -5.23 7.02
C LEU A 246 9.85 -5.67 8.26
N PHE A 247 11.17 -5.50 8.19
CA PHE A 247 12.12 -5.81 9.24
C PHE A 247 13.11 -4.65 9.39
N GLN A 248 13.47 -4.35 10.63
CA GLN A 248 14.53 -3.41 10.98
C GLN A 248 15.85 -4.16 11.09
N VAL A 249 16.92 -3.55 10.57
CA VAL A 249 18.28 -4.06 10.69
C VAL A 249 19.21 -2.94 11.09
N GLU A 250 20.08 -3.20 12.06
CA GLU A 250 21.13 -2.26 12.40
C GLU A 250 22.36 -2.47 11.51
N TYR A 251 22.88 -1.38 10.96
CA TYR A 251 24.07 -1.39 10.10
C TYR A 251 25.07 -0.35 10.61
N GLU A 252 26.32 -0.78 10.83
CA GLU A 252 27.46 0.08 11.24
C GLU A 252 27.19 0.95 12.49
N GLY A 253 26.40 0.46 13.45
CA GLY A 253 26.24 1.03 14.79
C GLY A 253 25.51 2.37 14.88
N LEU A 254 24.97 2.89 13.77
CA LEU A 254 24.38 4.24 13.70
C LEU A 254 23.09 4.34 12.87
N ILE A 255 22.85 3.43 11.93
CA ILE A 255 21.71 3.54 11.00
C ILE A 255 20.90 2.26 11.03
N VAL A 256 19.77 2.29 11.74
CA VAL A 256 18.73 1.27 11.55
C VAL A 256 18.11 1.48 10.16
N LYS A 257 18.22 0.46 9.31
CA LYS A 257 17.63 0.41 7.97
C LYS A 257 16.37 -0.45 8.04
N THR A 258 15.36 -0.11 7.25
CA THR A 258 14.20 -1.01 7.03
C THR A 258 14.42 -1.80 5.75
N ALA A 259 14.24 -3.11 5.84
CA ALA A 259 14.25 -4.05 4.73
C ALA A 259 12.93 -4.82 4.67
N MET A 260 12.59 -5.30 3.47
CA MET A 260 11.37 -6.04 3.20
C MET A 260 11.71 -7.48 2.82
N LEU A 261 11.23 -8.43 3.61
CA LEU A 261 11.32 -9.86 3.32
C LEU A 261 10.11 -10.29 2.48
N SER A 262 10.35 -10.89 1.33
CA SER A 262 9.34 -11.41 0.40
C SER A 262 9.70 -12.81 -0.10
N PHE A 263 8.71 -13.65 -0.38
CA PHE A 263 8.90 -15.02 -0.86
C PHE A 263 8.51 -15.15 -2.33
N HIS A 264 9.32 -15.89 -3.10
CA HIS A 264 9.20 -16.06 -4.55
C HIS A 264 9.31 -17.54 -4.94
N GLY A 265 8.61 -18.39 -4.19
CA GLY A 265 8.62 -19.85 -4.35
C GLY A 265 9.91 -20.49 -3.85
N LYS A 266 10.94 -20.58 -4.69
CA LYS A 266 12.20 -21.30 -4.37
C LYS A 266 13.25 -20.46 -3.66
N TYR A 267 13.03 -19.15 -3.58
CA TYR A 267 13.92 -18.22 -2.92
C TYR A 267 13.10 -17.18 -2.15
N ALA A 268 13.68 -16.66 -1.08
CA ALA A 268 13.21 -15.45 -0.43
C ALA A 268 14.15 -14.29 -0.79
N ARG A 269 13.62 -13.07 -0.79
CA ARG A 269 14.37 -11.85 -1.08
C ARG A 269 14.15 -10.85 0.04
N VAL A 270 15.25 -10.34 0.58
CA VAL A 270 15.29 -9.20 1.47
C VAL A 270 15.72 -7.98 0.66
N THR A 271 14.76 -7.11 0.37
CA THR A 271 14.96 -5.87 -0.38
C THR A 271 15.09 -4.71 0.59
N LYS A 272 16.20 -3.97 0.53
CA LYS A 272 16.37 -2.78 1.35
C LYS A 272 15.44 -1.66 0.88
N ILE A 273 14.58 -1.17 1.77
CA ILE A 273 13.65 -0.07 1.50
C ILE A 273 14.29 1.27 1.87
N MET A 274 15.15 1.29 2.89
CA MET A 274 15.82 2.51 3.37
C MET A 274 17.35 2.43 3.22
N GLY A 275 17.93 3.33 2.42
CA GLY A 275 19.36 3.63 2.34
C GLY A 275 19.84 4.01 0.93
N ALA A 276 21.11 4.44 0.80
CA ALA A 276 21.66 4.98 -0.45
C ALA A 276 22.08 3.93 -1.50
N SER A 277 22.16 2.65 -1.11
CA SER A 277 22.59 1.52 -1.93
C SER A 277 21.43 0.58 -2.23
N MET A 278 21.40 0.05 -3.46
CA MET A 278 20.54 -1.07 -3.84
C MET A 278 21.21 -2.36 -3.36
N GLU A 279 20.90 -2.74 -2.13
CA GLU A 279 21.30 -4.01 -1.52
C GLU A 279 20.11 -4.98 -1.58
N THR A 280 20.37 -6.16 -2.15
CA THR A 280 19.39 -7.24 -2.23
C THR A 280 20.03 -8.52 -1.73
N LEU A 281 19.49 -9.07 -0.65
CA LEU A 281 19.87 -10.37 -0.14
C LEU A 281 18.89 -11.42 -0.68
N GLU A 282 19.40 -12.38 -1.44
CA GLU A 282 18.63 -13.53 -1.94
C GLU A 282 18.95 -14.78 -1.12
N ILE A 283 17.92 -15.44 -0.61
CA ILE A 283 18.02 -16.63 0.25
C ILE A 283 17.49 -17.82 -0.54
N LEU A 284 18.34 -18.80 -0.80
CA LEU A 284 17.95 -19.97 -1.59
C LEU A 284 17.35 -21.04 -0.66
N LEU A 285 16.03 -21.11 -0.62
CA LEU A 285 15.28 -22.02 0.28
C LEU A 285 15.55 -23.50 -0.01
N MET A 286 16.00 -23.82 -1.22
CA MET A 286 16.41 -25.19 -1.60
C MET A 286 17.82 -25.58 -1.12
N ARG A 287 18.56 -24.65 -0.51
CA ARG A 287 19.96 -24.83 -0.07
C ARG A 287 20.05 -24.69 1.45
N CYS A 288 19.39 -25.60 2.15
CA CYS A 288 19.45 -25.70 3.60
C CYS A 288 20.87 -26.13 4.05
N ILE A 289 21.38 -25.50 5.09
CA ILE A 289 22.65 -25.83 5.75
C ILE A 289 22.31 -26.66 6.98
N GLN A 290 22.86 -27.87 7.05
CA GLN A 290 22.59 -28.80 8.14
C GLN A 290 23.17 -28.25 9.45
N LEU A 291 22.33 -28.21 10.49
CA LEU A 291 22.68 -27.61 11.77
C LEU A 291 23.35 -28.60 12.74
N GLY A 292 23.03 -29.90 12.66
CA GLY A 292 23.43 -30.88 13.67
C GLY A 292 23.01 -30.41 15.07
N ASP A 293 23.91 -30.52 16.05
CA ASP A 293 23.71 -30.00 17.42
C ASP A 293 24.14 -28.51 17.58
N GLY A 294 24.26 -27.77 16.47
CA GLY A 294 24.77 -26.39 16.46
C GLY A 294 26.29 -26.27 16.46
N GLU A 295 27.02 -27.39 16.35
CA GLU A 295 28.49 -27.40 16.33
C GLU A 295 29.09 -26.65 15.15
N ILE A 296 28.40 -26.60 14.01
CA ILE A 296 28.84 -25.94 12.79
C ILE A 296 29.17 -24.46 13.00
N PHE A 297 28.52 -23.80 13.96
CA PHE A 297 28.77 -22.40 14.25
C PHE A 297 30.02 -22.18 15.10
N ARG A 298 30.52 -23.20 15.83
CA ARG A 298 31.71 -23.04 16.69
C ARG A 298 32.98 -22.78 15.87
N ASN A 299 33.02 -23.27 14.63
CA ASN A 299 34.18 -23.16 13.75
C ASN A 299 33.84 -22.36 12.48
N PHE A 300 34.23 -21.08 12.48
CA PHE A 300 34.02 -20.20 11.33
C PHE A 300 34.62 -20.76 10.01
N ASN A 301 35.78 -21.43 10.07
CA ASN A 301 36.43 -21.94 8.87
C ASN A 301 35.65 -23.10 8.25
N GLU A 302 35.03 -23.92 9.08
CA GLU A 302 34.16 -25.02 8.65
C GLU A 302 32.88 -24.49 8.01
N LEU A 303 32.20 -23.55 8.67
CA LEU A 303 31.02 -22.87 8.12
C LEU A 303 31.34 -22.19 6.78
N SER A 304 32.48 -21.50 6.70
CA SER A 304 32.94 -20.81 5.49
C SER A 304 33.19 -21.79 4.33
N ARG A 305 33.79 -22.96 4.59
CA ARG A 305 34.01 -24.00 3.58
C ARG A 305 32.69 -24.53 3.03
N VAL A 306 31.73 -24.88 3.90
CA VAL A 306 30.41 -25.38 3.50
C VAL A 306 29.70 -24.37 2.60
N VAL A 307 29.71 -23.10 2.97
CA VAL A 307 29.07 -22.04 2.17
C VAL A 307 29.77 -21.81 0.83
N GLN A 308 31.10 -21.86 0.79
CA GLN A 308 31.85 -21.77 -0.47
C GLN A 308 31.56 -22.94 -1.41
N GLU A 309 31.48 -24.16 -0.89
CA GLU A 309 31.11 -25.34 -1.69
C GLU A 309 29.71 -25.20 -2.29
N ILE A 310 28.73 -24.69 -1.51
CA ILE A 310 27.38 -24.41 -2.00
C ILE A 310 27.41 -23.30 -3.07
N ASP A 311 28.15 -22.21 -2.84
CA ASP A 311 28.29 -21.10 -3.80
C ASP A 311 28.84 -21.57 -5.14
N GLU A 312 29.89 -22.40 -5.13
CA GLU A 312 30.46 -22.99 -6.34
C GLU A 312 29.45 -23.87 -7.10
N GLN A 313 28.66 -24.67 -6.37
CA GLN A 313 27.60 -25.48 -6.97
C GLN A 313 26.53 -24.61 -7.62
N VAL A 314 26.06 -23.57 -6.94
CA VAL A 314 25.06 -22.61 -7.44
C VAL A 314 25.58 -21.93 -8.71
N ILE A 315 26.81 -21.39 -8.69
CA ILE A 315 27.43 -20.74 -9.84
C ILE A 315 27.53 -21.71 -11.04
N ARG A 316 27.90 -22.97 -10.79
CA ARG A 316 28.02 -24.00 -11.83
C ARG A 316 26.67 -24.33 -12.46
N GLU A 317 25.61 -24.44 -11.65
CA GLU A 317 24.24 -24.68 -12.12
C GLU A 317 23.68 -23.50 -12.93
N GLU A 318 23.93 -22.27 -12.47
CA GLU A 318 23.53 -21.04 -13.18
C GLU A 318 24.20 -20.93 -14.54
N LYS A 319 25.51 -21.20 -14.62
CA LYS A 319 26.25 -21.24 -15.89
C LYS A 319 25.69 -22.28 -16.86
N LYS A 320 25.33 -23.48 -16.38
CA LYS A 320 24.70 -24.52 -17.21
C LYS A 320 23.33 -24.08 -17.73
N LYS A 321 22.49 -23.47 -16.89
CA LYS A 321 21.17 -22.94 -17.31
C LYS A 321 21.30 -21.83 -18.35
N ARG A 322 22.27 -20.92 -18.20
CA ARG A 322 22.53 -19.84 -19.18
C ARG A 322 22.95 -20.39 -20.54
N LYS A 323 23.87 -21.36 -20.58
CA LYS A 323 24.28 -22.02 -21.84
C LYS A 323 23.10 -22.71 -22.55
N LYS A 324 22.26 -23.44 -21.80
CA LYS A 324 21.05 -24.07 -22.36
C LYS A 324 20.04 -23.05 -22.93
N LYS A 325 19.92 -21.86 -22.30
CA LYS A 325 19.06 -20.78 -22.82
C LYS A 325 19.66 -20.09 -24.07
N SER A 326 20.98 -19.98 -24.17
CA SER A 326 21.64 -19.36 -25.34
C SER A 326 21.71 -20.27 -26.55
N GLU A 327 21.69 -21.61 -26.36
CA GLU A 327 21.74 -22.59 -27.46
C GLU A 327 20.37 -22.87 -28.11
N GLY A 328 19.29 -22.18 -27.70
CA GLY A 328 18.02 -22.21 -28.43
C GLY A 328 17.35 -23.58 -28.56
N HIS A 329 17.72 -24.56 -27.75
CA HIS A 329 17.06 -25.86 -27.77
C HIS A 329 15.70 -25.75 -27.07
N GLY A 330 14.64 -25.91 -27.86
CA GLY A 330 13.25 -25.88 -27.44
C GLY A 330 13.01 -26.76 -26.21
N TRP A 331 12.12 -26.30 -25.35
CA TRP A 331 11.71 -26.98 -24.13
C TRP A 331 11.21 -28.39 -24.44
N GLN A 332 12.08 -29.39 -24.27
CA GLN A 332 11.65 -30.74 -23.95
C GLN A 332 11.83 -30.92 -22.45
N SER A 333 10.70 -31.00 -21.77
CA SER A 333 10.58 -31.38 -20.37
C SER A 333 11.40 -32.65 -20.11
N PRO A 334 12.34 -32.67 -19.15
CA PRO A 334 12.84 -33.93 -18.66
C PRO A 334 11.66 -34.68 -18.03
N ALA A 335 11.41 -35.88 -18.54
CA ALA A 335 10.44 -36.82 -18.01
C ALA A 335 10.57 -36.93 -16.49
N GLN A 336 9.41 -37.11 -15.84
CA GLN A 336 9.27 -37.38 -14.42
C GLN A 336 10.24 -38.48 -13.99
N HIS A 337 11.27 -38.13 -13.21
CA HIS A 337 11.89 -39.09 -12.32
C HIS A 337 10.98 -39.22 -11.10
N SER A 338 10.11 -40.23 -11.16
CA SER A 338 9.48 -40.83 -10.00
C SER A 338 10.56 -41.30 -9.01
N GLY A 339 10.37 -41.00 -7.73
CA GLY A 339 11.08 -41.68 -6.64
C GLY A 339 12.14 -40.85 -5.93
N ARG A 340 11.71 -39.85 -5.16
CA ARG A 340 11.79 -39.88 -3.70
C ARG A 340 11.05 -38.67 -3.18
N GLU A 341 9.87 -38.91 -2.61
CA GLU A 341 9.25 -37.97 -1.68
C GLU A 341 10.29 -37.61 -0.62
N SER A 342 10.84 -36.41 -0.70
CA SER A 342 11.16 -35.64 0.50
C SER A 342 10.06 -34.62 0.67
N GLY A 343 8.82 -35.12 0.77
CA GLY A 343 7.86 -34.52 1.68
C GLY A 343 8.38 -34.74 3.09
N ALA A 344 9.40 -33.96 3.48
CA ALA A 344 9.47 -33.55 4.86
C ALA A 344 8.28 -32.60 5.00
N ALA A 345 7.15 -33.17 5.42
CA ALA A 345 6.16 -32.41 6.16
C ALA A 345 6.88 -31.44 7.08
N ALA A 346 6.30 -30.25 7.29
CA ALA A 346 6.71 -29.31 8.31
C ALA A 346 6.84 -30.03 9.67
N SER A 347 7.98 -30.68 9.87
CA SER A 347 8.45 -31.12 11.16
C SER A 347 8.88 -29.80 11.76
N GLU A 348 8.22 -29.41 12.85
CA GLU A 348 8.76 -28.37 13.71
C GLU A 348 10.15 -28.84 14.14
N GLU A 349 11.17 -28.51 13.35
CA GLU A 349 12.56 -28.80 13.69
C GLU A 349 12.80 -28.07 15.01
N GLN A 350 13.12 -28.86 16.04
CA GLN A 350 13.36 -28.34 17.37
C GLN A 350 14.48 -27.30 17.29
N PRO A 351 14.32 -26.13 17.93
CA PRO A 351 15.37 -25.12 17.93
C PRO A 351 16.68 -25.72 18.45
N VAL A 352 17.75 -25.54 17.70
CA VAL A 352 19.10 -25.99 18.10
C VAL A 352 19.86 -24.82 18.72
N PRO A 353 20.85 -25.08 19.59
CA PRO A 353 21.72 -24.03 20.11
C PRO A 353 22.41 -23.24 18.98
N PHE A 354 22.30 -21.91 19.05
CA PHE A 354 23.02 -20.99 18.18
C PHE A 354 24.08 -20.25 19.00
N VAL A 355 25.28 -20.19 18.46
CA VAL A 355 26.39 -19.40 18.99
C VAL A 355 27.03 -18.68 17.82
N LEU A 356 27.29 -17.38 17.96
CA LEU A 356 27.94 -16.65 16.89
C LEU A 356 29.38 -17.18 16.65
N PRO A 357 29.78 -17.47 15.40
CA PRO A 357 31.12 -18.01 15.14
C PRO A 357 32.23 -17.10 15.63
N VAL A 358 33.29 -17.70 16.18
CA VAL A 358 34.43 -16.97 16.74
C VAL A 358 35.03 -16.01 15.70
N GLY A 359 35.12 -14.73 16.09
CA GLY A 359 35.67 -13.66 15.26
C GLY A 359 34.66 -13.02 14.29
N VAL A 360 33.38 -13.39 14.36
CA VAL A 360 32.28 -12.65 13.72
C VAL A 360 31.80 -11.56 14.67
N PHE A 361 31.69 -10.35 14.15
CA PHE A 361 31.22 -9.17 14.87
C PHE A 361 29.70 -9.07 14.79
N SER A 362 29.04 -8.80 15.93
CA SER A 362 27.64 -8.43 16.01
C SER A 362 27.48 -7.20 16.89
N ILE A 363 26.59 -6.29 16.52
CA ILE A 363 26.23 -5.12 17.32
C ILE A 363 25.14 -5.48 18.34
N ASN A 364 24.20 -6.33 17.94
CA ASN A 364 23.07 -6.74 18.78
C ASN A 364 23.35 -8.09 19.44
N PRO A 365 22.81 -8.32 20.65
CA PRO A 365 22.85 -9.64 21.27
C PRO A 365 22.10 -10.65 20.40
N GLU A 366 22.76 -11.74 20.04
CA GLU A 366 22.17 -12.78 19.22
C GLU A 366 21.21 -13.69 19.99
N PRO A 367 20.11 -14.17 19.37
CA PRO A 367 19.29 -15.23 19.94
C PRO A 367 20.11 -16.51 20.15
N ARG A 368 19.86 -17.23 21.25
CA ARG A 368 20.65 -18.41 21.63
C ARG A 368 20.25 -19.70 20.93
N THR A 369 19.20 -19.67 20.11
CA THR A 369 18.69 -20.84 19.41
C THR A 369 18.21 -20.46 18.02
N CYS A 370 18.49 -21.29 17.01
CA CYS A 370 17.97 -21.11 15.66
C CYS A 370 17.17 -22.34 15.21
N ARG A 371 16.25 -22.14 14.25
CA ARG A 371 15.39 -23.19 13.70
C ARG A 371 15.97 -23.76 12.41
N MET A 372 16.39 -22.89 11.50
CA MET A 372 16.83 -23.28 10.15
C MET A 372 17.95 -22.37 9.68
N CYS A 373 18.82 -22.88 8.80
CA CYS A 373 19.81 -22.09 8.10
C CYS A 373 19.79 -22.37 6.61
N PHE A 374 19.94 -21.31 5.82
CA PHE A 374 19.95 -21.38 4.38
C PHE A 374 21.15 -20.63 3.82
N TYR A 375 21.64 -21.09 2.68
CA TYR A 375 22.60 -20.33 1.90
C TYR A 375 21.93 -19.06 1.34
N GLY A 376 22.58 -17.92 1.57
CA GLY A 376 22.14 -16.63 1.06
C GLY A 376 23.25 -15.89 0.34
N VAL A 377 22.85 -14.97 -0.54
CA VAL A 377 23.75 -14.16 -1.35
C VAL A 377 23.33 -12.70 -1.25
N ASP A 378 24.18 -11.90 -0.62
CA ASP A 378 24.01 -10.46 -0.64
C ASP A 378 24.66 -9.88 -1.90
N THR A 379 23.88 -9.13 -2.66
CA THR A 379 24.32 -8.45 -3.87
C THR A 379 24.33 -6.95 -3.61
N VAL A 380 25.53 -6.41 -3.42
CA VAL A 380 25.74 -4.99 -3.15
C VAL A 380 26.11 -4.29 -4.45
N THR A 381 25.25 -3.37 -4.92
CA THR A 381 25.57 -2.52 -6.06
C THR A 381 25.95 -1.12 -5.58
N VAL A 382 27.22 -0.74 -5.75
CA VAL A 382 27.73 0.58 -5.42
C VAL A 382 28.03 1.33 -6.71
N THR A 383 27.43 2.50 -6.91
CA THR A 383 27.79 3.41 -7.99
C THR A 383 28.91 4.33 -7.51
N ARG A 384 30.14 4.08 -7.94
CA ARG A 384 31.30 4.94 -7.62
C ARG A 384 31.77 5.62 -8.90
N HIS A 385 31.84 6.95 -8.90
CA HIS A 385 32.25 7.75 -10.08
C HIS A 385 31.45 7.47 -11.36
N GLY A 386 30.15 7.18 -11.25
CA GLY A 386 29.27 6.90 -12.39
C GLY A 386 29.32 5.47 -12.94
N PHE A 387 30.17 4.59 -12.36
CA PHE A 387 30.23 3.18 -12.74
C PHE A 387 29.58 2.29 -11.67
N PRO A 388 28.60 1.43 -12.03
CA PRO A 388 28.04 0.46 -11.11
C PRO A 388 29.03 -0.69 -10.89
N TYR A 389 29.45 -0.90 -9.64
CA TYR A 389 30.18 -2.08 -9.21
C TYR A 389 29.23 -2.98 -8.41
N THR A 390 28.94 -4.16 -8.94
CA THR A 390 28.12 -5.17 -8.25
C THR A 390 29.03 -6.23 -7.63
N ARG A 391 28.94 -6.40 -6.32
CA ARG A 391 29.67 -7.42 -5.55
C ARG A 391 28.69 -8.48 -5.07
N ARG A 392 28.97 -9.74 -5.41
CA ARG A 392 28.26 -10.92 -4.89
C ARG A 392 28.97 -11.42 -3.63
N CYS A 393 28.24 -11.54 -2.54
CA CYS A 393 28.78 -11.91 -1.23
C CYS A 393 27.96 -13.08 -0.64
N PRO A 394 28.45 -14.33 -0.73
CA PRO A 394 27.77 -15.46 -0.13
C PRO A 394 27.85 -15.41 1.40
N GLY A 395 26.80 -15.93 2.04
CA GLY A 395 26.68 -15.96 3.49
C GLY A 395 25.61 -16.94 3.96
N VAL A 396 25.29 -16.84 5.25
CA VAL A 396 24.34 -17.75 5.91
C VAL A 396 23.15 -16.94 6.40
N PHE A 397 21.97 -17.25 5.90
CA PHE A 397 20.72 -16.81 6.50
C PHE A 397 20.36 -17.74 7.66
N VAL A 398 20.04 -17.16 8.82
CA VAL A 398 19.71 -17.88 10.06
C VAL A 398 18.29 -17.48 10.47
N LEU A 399 17.38 -18.44 10.54
CA LEU A 399 16.03 -18.20 11.05
C LEU A 399 15.98 -18.51 12.55
N PHE A 400 15.60 -17.54 13.37
CA PHE A 400 15.47 -17.74 14.82
C PHE A 400 14.04 -18.05 15.22
N ASP A 401 13.09 -17.18 14.82
CA ASP A 401 11.67 -17.33 15.12
C ASP A 401 10.82 -16.60 14.06
N GLU A 402 9.52 -16.42 14.34
CA GLU A 402 8.58 -15.76 13.42
C GLU A 402 8.93 -14.29 13.17
N ASN A 403 9.64 -13.62 14.08
CA ASN A 403 9.91 -12.19 14.06
C ASN A 403 11.39 -11.85 13.91
N HIS A 404 12.29 -12.82 14.08
CA HIS A 404 13.73 -12.60 14.02
C HIS A 404 14.43 -13.55 13.06
N PHE A 405 15.29 -12.97 12.23
CA PHE A 405 16.26 -13.71 11.43
C PHE A 405 17.58 -12.95 11.41
N GLY A 406 18.65 -13.63 10.99
CA GLY A 406 19.97 -13.04 10.87
C GLY A 406 20.65 -13.39 9.57
N PHE A 407 21.68 -12.63 9.23
CA PHE A 407 22.57 -12.93 8.11
C PHE A 407 24.03 -12.82 8.54
N ILE A 408 24.78 -13.91 8.39
CA ILE A 408 26.22 -13.96 8.62
C ILE A 408 26.92 -13.67 7.29
N PHE A 409 27.56 -12.50 7.23
CA PHE A 409 28.33 -12.04 6.10
C PHE A 409 29.77 -12.56 6.22
N LEU A 410 30.10 -13.62 5.47
CA LEU A 410 31.37 -14.34 5.65
C LEU A 410 32.61 -13.51 5.31
N LYS A 411 32.52 -12.64 4.30
CA LYS A 411 33.71 -11.95 3.78
C LYS A 411 34.26 -10.91 4.76
N ASP A 412 33.37 -10.17 5.41
CA ASP A 412 33.72 -9.10 6.34
C ASP A 412 33.57 -9.55 7.82
N LYS A 413 33.14 -10.81 8.04
CA LYS A 413 32.88 -11.42 9.35
C LYS A 413 31.93 -10.59 10.21
N GLU A 414 30.80 -10.22 9.62
CA GLU A 414 29.76 -9.44 10.29
C GLU A 414 28.47 -10.24 10.38
N PHE A 415 27.69 -9.98 11.41
CA PHE A 415 26.35 -10.53 11.60
C PHE A 415 25.33 -9.41 11.71
N PHE A 416 24.29 -9.52 10.89
CA PHE A 416 23.17 -8.59 10.86
C PHE A 416 21.94 -9.29 11.43
N LEU A 417 21.39 -8.74 12.52
CA LEU A 417 20.13 -9.18 13.10
C LEU A 417 18.98 -8.35 12.53
N TYR A 418 17.90 -9.02 12.15
CA TYR A 418 16.69 -8.42 11.62
C TYR A 418 15.54 -8.69 12.57
N GLY A 419 14.89 -7.62 13.07
CA GLY A 419 13.70 -7.68 13.92
C GLY A 419 12.46 -7.20 13.17
N ARG A 420 11.32 -7.88 13.32
CA ARG A 420 10.09 -7.53 12.61
C ARG A 420 9.54 -6.18 13.07
N VAL A 421 9.17 -5.32 12.11
CA VAL A 421 8.39 -4.10 12.39
C VAL A 421 6.99 -4.49 12.89
N GLN A 422 6.66 -4.14 14.12
CA GLN A 422 5.39 -4.48 14.76
C GLN A 422 4.25 -3.51 14.40
N ASP A 423 4.57 -2.36 13.82
CA ASP A 423 3.59 -1.36 13.43
C ASP A 423 2.64 -1.87 12.35
N THR A 424 1.36 -1.54 12.50
CA THR A 424 0.33 -1.87 11.51
C THR A 424 0.27 -0.77 10.45
N PHE A 425 0.37 -1.19 9.19
CA PHE A 425 0.29 -0.36 7.99
C PHE A 425 -1.08 -0.55 7.33
N GLN A 426 -1.63 0.50 6.70
CA GLN A 426 -2.99 0.48 6.13
C GLN A 426 -2.92 0.62 4.61
N ASN A 427 -3.82 -0.05 3.88
CA ASN A 427 -3.92 0.01 2.41
C ASN A 427 -2.61 -0.37 1.67
N VAL A 428 -1.86 -1.31 2.25
CA VAL A 428 -0.55 -1.76 1.74
C VAL A 428 -0.60 -3.03 0.92
N GLU A 429 -1.76 -3.64 0.75
CA GLU A 429 -1.91 -4.84 -0.07
C GLU A 429 -1.75 -4.51 -1.56
N ALA A 430 -1.03 -5.38 -2.26
CA ALA A 430 -0.90 -5.26 -3.70
C ALA A 430 -2.24 -5.55 -4.39
N PRO A 431 -2.68 -4.74 -5.36
CA PRO A 431 -3.98 -4.92 -6.02
C PRO A 431 -4.03 -6.16 -6.93
N SER A 432 -2.87 -6.73 -7.28
CA SER A 432 -2.74 -7.95 -8.04
C SER A 432 -1.44 -8.67 -7.69
N LEU A 433 -1.35 -9.96 -8.05
CA LEU A 433 -0.12 -10.76 -7.92
C LEU A 433 1.06 -10.20 -8.72
N GLU A 434 0.79 -9.45 -9.80
CA GLU A 434 1.81 -8.83 -10.66
C GLU A 434 2.25 -7.45 -10.15
N ALA A 435 1.38 -6.75 -9.41
CA ALA A 435 1.66 -5.39 -8.95
C ALA A 435 2.79 -5.31 -7.90
N PHE A 436 2.99 -6.36 -7.09
CA PHE A 436 4.10 -6.41 -6.13
C PHE A 436 5.46 -6.60 -6.84
N PRO A 437 5.63 -7.59 -7.75
CA PRO A 437 6.84 -7.69 -8.57
C PRO A 437 7.14 -6.47 -9.45
N GLU A 438 6.13 -5.75 -9.95
CA GLU A 438 6.34 -4.52 -10.74
C GLU A 438 6.80 -3.33 -9.87
N MET A 439 6.45 -3.34 -8.58
CA MET A 439 6.87 -2.30 -7.62
C MET A 439 8.32 -2.49 -7.17
N LEU A 440 8.76 -3.75 -7.01
CA LEU A 440 10.15 -4.14 -6.71
C LEU A 440 11.11 -3.78 -7.87
#